data_AF-A0A2W4LZ70-F1
#
_entry.id   AF-A0A2W4LZ70-F1
#
_cell.length_a   1.000
_cell.length_b   1.000
_cell.length_c   1.000
_cell.angle_alpha   90.00
_cell.angle_beta   90.00
_cell.angle_gamma   90.00
#
_symmetry.space_group_name_H-M   'P 1'
#
loop_
_entity.id
_entity.type
_entity.pdbx_description
1 polymer ?
#
loop_
_entity_poly.entity_id
_entity_poly.type
_entity_poly.pdbx_seq_one_letter_code
_entity_poly.pdbx_strand_id
1 'polypeptide(L)'
;GKATAAALAAADMPADIVPDSGFDSEALLAHPGFDLPPGARVLIVRGVGGRELLAKTLGARGVEVDFLEVYRRTLPTIDVGMRDRLEQRWADDGIGIVTATSVHTLTNLFELLTERGRELLRDTPLLAPSGRIAQAASDLGVRAECVLAPAPDDQTMVGTLEQWHARAR
;
A
#
# COMPACT_ATOMS: atom_id res chain seq x y z
N GLY A 1 8.55 -5.41 -8.16
CA GLY A 1 7.85 -4.32 -8.85
C GLY A 1 8.83 -3.24 -9.29
N LYS A 2 8.42 -2.33 -10.19
CA LYS A 2 9.31 -1.34 -10.84
C LYS A 2 10.04 -0.42 -9.85
N ALA A 3 9.36 0.09 -8.82
CA ALA A 3 10.00 0.94 -7.80
C ALA A 3 11.11 0.22 -7.03
N THR A 4 10.90 -1.05 -6.65
CA THR A 4 11.93 -1.87 -6.01
C THR A 4 13.12 -2.12 -6.94
N ALA A 5 12.87 -2.40 -8.22
CA ALA A 5 13.93 -2.60 -9.21
C ALA A 5 14.78 -1.34 -9.43
N ALA A 6 14.14 -0.16 -9.46
CA ALA A 6 14.85 1.11 -9.55
C ALA A 6 15.72 1.38 -8.31
N ALA A 7 15.21 1.12 -7.11
CA ALA A 7 15.98 1.26 -5.87
C ALA A 7 17.18 0.29 -5.82
N LEU A 8 16.99 -0.95 -6.29
CA LEU A 8 18.02 -1.96 -6.43
C LEU A 8 19.11 -1.56 -7.43
N ALA A 9 18.73 -1.04 -8.60
CA ALA A 9 19.67 -0.52 -9.59
C ALA A 9 20.46 0.68 -9.07
N ALA A 10 19.83 1.60 -8.32
CA ALA A 10 20.50 2.74 -7.69
C ALA A 10 21.49 2.34 -6.59
N ALA A 11 21.39 1.11 -6.08
CA ALA A 11 22.31 0.50 -5.13
C ALA A 11 23.33 -0.45 -5.80
N ASP A 12 23.52 -0.34 -7.13
CA ASP A 12 24.41 -1.19 -7.92
C ASP A 12 24.09 -2.70 -7.87
N MET A 13 22.82 -3.04 -7.62
CA MET A 13 22.31 -4.41 -7.54
C MET A 13 21.07 -4.59 -8.42
N PRO A 14 21.15 -4.41 -9.76
CA PRO A 14 19.98 -4.46 -10.62
C PRO A 14 19.22 -5.80 -10.49
N ALA A 15 17.89 -5.73 -10.47
CA ALA A 15 17.05 -6.92 -10.43
C ALA A 15 17.10 -7.67 -11.78
N ASP A 16 17.44 -8.96 -11.76
CA ASP A 16 17.46 -9.79 -12.97
C ASP A 16 16.08 -10.00 -13.57
N ILE A 17 15.05 -10.00 -12.72
CA ILE A 17 13.66 -10.27 -13.11
C ILE A 17 12.74 -9.20 -12.53
N VAL A 18 11.99 -8.56 -13.43
CA VAL A 18 10.90 -7.66 -13.09
C VAL A 18 9.72 -8.05 -13.99
N PRO A 19 8.62 -8.60 -13.45
CA PRO A 19 7.46 -8.95 -14.26
C PRO A 19 6.94 -7.74 -15.05
N ASP A 20 6.63 -7.94 -16.34
CA ASP A 20 6.08 -6.89 -17.22
C ASP A 20 4.71 -6.40 -16.75
N SER A 21 3.91 -7.33 -16.20
CA SER A 21 2.59 -7.08 -15.63
C SER A 21 2.51 -7.62 -14.20
N GLY A 22 1.85 -6.88 -13.32
CA GLY A 22 1.71 -7.22 -11.91
C GLY A 22 2.91 -6.82 -11.07
N PHE A 23 2.69 -6.67 -9.76
CA PHE A 23 3.70 -6.25 -8.79
C PHE A 23 3.62 -7.06 -7.49
N ASP A 24 3.04 -8.26 -7.57
CA ASP A 24 2.81 -9.18 -6.46
C ASP A 24 3.62 -10.49 -6.62
N SER A 25 3.40 -11.42 -5.69
CA SER A 25 4.11 -12.71 -5.67
C SER A 25 3.66 -13.61 -6.82
N GLU A 26 2.40 -13.54 -7.21
CA GLU A 26 1.80 -14.31 -8.30
C GLU A 26 2.46 -13.98 -9.64
N ALA A 27 2.61 -12.68 -9.94
CA ALA A 27 3.28 -12.22 -11.14
C ALA A 27 4.75 -12.71 -11.22
N LEU A 28 5.47 -12.69 -10.09
CA LEU A 28 6.84 -13.20 -10.03
C LEU A 28 6.89 -14.73 -10.22
N LEU A 29 6.01 -15.47 -9.55
CA LEU A 29 5.93 -16.93 -9.65
C LEU A 29 5.52 -17.43 -11.04
N ALA A 30 4.80 -16.62 -11.80
CA ALA A 30 4.40 -16.90 -13.17
C ALA A 30 5.45 -16.47 -14.22
N HIS A 31 6.48 -15.71 -13.81
CA HIS A 31 7.48 -15.22 -14.74
C HIS A 31 8.34 -16.38 -15.28
N PRO A 32 8.50 -16.53 -16.62
CA PRO A 32 9.18 -17.69 -17.20
C PRO A 32 10.67 -17.77 -16.83
N GLY A 33 11.31 -16.63 -16.57
CA GLY A 33 12.69 -16.60 -16.07
C GLY A 33 12.83 -16.92 -14.58
N PHE A 34 11.73 -16.98 -13.81
CA PHE A 34 11.76 -17.26 -12.37
C PHE A 34 11.52 -18.75 -12.11
N ASP A 35 12.44 -19.57 -12.60
CA ASP A 35 12.47 -21.01 -12.38
C ASP A 35 13.71 -21.40 -11.58
N LEU A 36 13.50 -22.06 -10.45
CA LEU A 36 14.54 -22.41 -9.50
C LEU A 36 14.52 -23.93 -9.29
N PRO A 37 15.67 -24.62 -9.42
CA PRO A 37 15.72 -26.06 -9.25
C PRO A 37 15.49 -26.46 -7.78
N PRO A 38 15.01 -27.69 -7.51
CA PRO A 38 15.02 -28.25 -6.16
C PRO A 38 16.42 -28.20 -5.55
N GLY A 39 16.51 -27.85 -4.27
CA GLY A 39 17.77 -27.65 -3.54
C GLY A 39 18.38 -26.25 -3.70
N ALA A 40 17.80 -25.37 -4.53
CA ALA A 40 18.18 -23.97 -4.54
C ALA A 40 17.89 -23.32 -3.18
N ARG A 41 18.70 -22.31 -2.81
CA ARG A 41 18.52 -21.53 -1.59
C ARG A 41 18.11 -20.11 -1.95
N VAL A 42 17.02 -19.62 -1.37
CA VAL A 42 16.47 -18.29 -1.62
C VAL A 42 16.36 -17.54 -0.31
N LEU A 43 16.91 -16.33 -0.28
CA LEU A 43 16.67 -15.37 0.80
C LEU A 43 15.59 -14.37 0.36
N ILE A 44 14.49 -14.31 1.09
CA ILE A 44 13.44 -13.30 0.87
C ILE A 44 13.64 -12.15 1.87
N VAL A 45 14.06 -11.00 1.35
CA VAL A 45 14.18 -9.74 2.10
C VAL A 45 12.80 -9.07 2.16
N ARG A 46 12.27 -8.88 3.37
CA ARG A 46 10.89 -8.43 3.55
C ARG A 46 10.68 -7.71 4.88
N GLY A 47 9.44 -7.26 5.08
CA GLY A 47 8.96 -6.81 6.38
C GLY A 47 8.48 -7.98 7.25
N VAL A 48 8.49 -7.76 8.56
CA VAL A 48 7.93 -8.67 9.56
C VAL A 48 6.49 -9.04 9.20
N GLY A 49 6.17 -10.34 9.15
CA GLY A 49 4.80 -10.83 8.93
C GLY A 49 4.21 -10.61 7.53
N GLY A 50 5.04 -10.28 6.53
CA GLY A 50 4.64 -10.25 5.11
C GLY A 50 4.05 -11.55 4.52
N ARG A 51 3.78 -11.51 3.20
CA ARG A 51 3.04 -12.57 2.49
C ARG A 51 3.83 -13.88 2.38
N GLU A 52 3.20 -14.99 2.72
CA GLU A 52 3.85 -16.33 2.72
C GLU A 52 3.78 -17.06 1.37
N LEU A 53 2.95 -16.60 0.42
CA LEU A 53 2.69 -17.31 -0.84
C LEU A 53 3.98 -17.70 -1.57
N LEU A 54 4.88 -16.74 -1.78
CA LEU A 54 6.14 -16.97 -2.49
C LEU A 54 6.98 -18.08 -1.82
N ALA A 55 7.17 -17.98 -0.51
CA ALA A 55 7.94 -18.96 0.25
C ALA A 55 7.30 -20.35 0.25
N LYS A 56 5.97 -20.42 0.41
CA LYS A 56 5.21 -21.68 0.36
C LYS A 56 5.31 -22.34 -1.01
N THR A 57 5.16 -21.57 -2.09
CA THR A 57 5.24 -22.09 -3.45
C THR A 57 6.66 -22.57 -3.79
N LEU A 58 7.70 -21.82 -3.42
CA LEU A 58 9.09 -22.24 -3.61
C LEU A 58 9.43 -23.47 -2.77
N GLY A 59 9.03 -23.51 -1.50
CA GLY A 59 9.20 -24.67 -0.63
C GLY A 59 8.54 -25.93 -1.18
N ALA A 60 7.32 -25.81 -1.74
CA ALA A 60 6.64 -26.92 -2.40
C ALA A 60 7.38 -27.44 -3.66
N ARG A 61 8.24 -26.62 -4.28
CA ARG A 61 9.13 -27.02 -5.39
C ARG A 61 10.47 -27.58 -4.90
N GLY A 62 10.66 -27.75 -3.58
CA GLY A 62 11.90 -28.25 -2.99
C GLY A 62 13.00 -27.20 -2.86
N VAL A 63 12.67 -25.91 -2.93
CA VAL A 63 13.60 -24.79 -2.70
C VAL A 63 13.66 -24.48 -1.21
N GLU A 64 14.86 -24.31 -0.68
CA GLU A 64 15.07 -23.84 0.70
C GLU A 64 14.87 -22.33 0.76
N VAL A 65 13.98 -21.85 1.63
CA VAL A 65 13.64 -20.43 1.73
C VAL A 65 13.95 -19.91 3.13
N ASP A 66 14.85 -18.94 3.19
CA ASP A 66 15.17 -18.18 4.39
C ASP A 66 14.52 -16.79 4.31
N PHE A 67 14.20 -16.19 5.46
CA PHE A 67 13.69 -14.83 5.55
C PHE A 67 14.71 -13.89 6.19
N LEU A 68 14.86 -12.70 5.61
CA LEU A 68 15.50 -11.57 6.25
C LEU A 68 14.47 -10.46 6.48
N GLU A 69 14.03 -10.31 7.73
CA GLU A 69 13.05 -9.29 8.12
C GLU A 69 13.76 -7.98 8.46
N VAL A 70 13.80 -7.03 7.51
CA VAL A 70 14.60 -5.80 7.62
C VAL A 70 13.81 -4.57 8.04
N TYR A 71 12.49 -4.68 8.10
CA TYR A 71 11.62 -3.61 8.58
C TYR A 71 10.35 -4.16 9.20
N ARG A 72 9.65 -3.33 9.96
CA ARG A 72 8.33 -3.64 10.48
C ARG A 72 7.40 -2.45 10.29
N ARG A 73 6.12 -2.74 10.09
CA ARG A 73 5.09 -1.69 10.05
C ARG A 73 4.67 -1.38 11.48
N THR A 74 4.63 -0.10 11.83
CA THR A 74 4.21 0.38 13.15
C THR A 74 3.29 1.58 12.97
N LEU A 75 2.46 1.83 13.98
CA LEU A 75 1.76 3.10 14.11
C LEU A 75 2.82 4.22 14.22
N PRO A 76 2.78 5.26 13.35
CA PRO A 76 3.70 6.38 13.47
C PRO A 76 3.50 7.12 14.80
N THR A 77 4.57 7.60 15.42
CA THR A 77 4.46 8.58 16.50
C THR A 77 4.38 9.97 15.87
N ILE A 78 3.30 10.71 16.16
CA ILE A 78 3.10 12.07 15.68
C ILE A 78 3.03 13.05 16.86
N ASP A 79 3.45 14.28 16.60
CA ASP A 79 3.28 15.37 17.56
C ASP A 79 1.78 15.70 17.73
N VAL A 80 1.35 15.87 18.98
CA VAL A 80 -0.05 16.16 19.31
C VAL A 80 -0.47 17.51 18.74
N GLY A 81 0.39 18.52 18.80
CA GLY A 81 0.11 19.84 18.23
C GLY A 81 -0.02 19.81 16.71
N MET A 82 0.80 19.02 16.03
CA MET A 82 0.69 18.78 14.58
C MET A 82 -0.66 18.14 14.24
N ARG A 83 -1.07 17.08 14.95
CA ARG A 83 -2.37 16.43 14.74
C ARG A 83 -3.52 17.42 14.94
N ASP A 84 -3.50 18.15 16.04
CA ASP A 84 -4.58 19.06 16.39
C ASP A 84 -4.72 20.19 15.36
N ARG A 85 -3.60 20.69 14.82
CA ARG A 85 -3.57 21.66 13.70
C ARG A 85 -4.07 21.06 12.39
N LEU A 86 -3.71 19.82 12.08
CA LEU A 86 -4.21 19.12 10.89
C LEU A 86 -5.73 19.01 10.92
N GLU A 87 -6.28 18.52 12.03
CA GLU A 87 -7.73 18.38 12.21
C GLU A 87 -8.45 19.72 12.23
N GLN A 88 -7.86 20.76 12.84
CA GLN A 88 -8.43 22.10 12.82
C GLN A 88 -8.50 22.66 11.39
N ARG A 89 -7.41 22.56 10.63
CA ARG A 89 -7.39 22.98 9.22
C ARG A 89 -8.35 22.17 8.37
N TRP A 90 -8.48 20.88 8.63
CA TRP A 90 -9.46 20.04 7.94
C TRP A 90 -10.89 20.51 8.24
N ALA A 91 -11.22 20.87 9.48
CA ALA A 91 -12.52 21.42 9.82
C ALA A 91 -12.78 22.81 9.21
N ASP A 92 -11.78 23.69 9.20
CA ASP A 92 -11.93 25.09 8.79
C ASP A 92 -11.85 25.29 7.27
N ASP A 93 -10.78 24.76 6.65
CA ASP A 93 -10.48 24.93 5.22
C ASP A 93 -11.06 23.79 4.36
N GLY A 94 -11.41 22.67 4.99
CA GLY A 94 -11.77 21.42 4.31
C GLY A 94 -10.56 20.65 3.78
N ILE A 95 -10.62 19.33 3.87
CA ILE A 95 -9.85 18.44 2.98
C ILE A 95 -10.87 17.85 2.02
N GLY A 96 -10.69 18.09 0.72
CA GLY A 96 -11.66 17.62 -0.28
C GLY A 96 -11.68 16.11 -0.45
N ILE A 97 -10.55 15.44 -0.24
CA ILE A 97 -10.40 13.99 -0.40
C ILE A 97 -9.16 13.49 0.35
N VAL A 98 -9.29 12.33 0.99
CA VAL A 98 -8.19 11.62 1.66
C VAL A 98 -7.72 10.49 0.75
N THR A 99 -6.42 10.21 0.71
CA THR A 99 -5.89 9.08 -0.05
C THR A 99 -5.34 8.00 0.88
N ALA A 100 -5.69 6.74 0.62
CA ALA A 100 -5.11 5.59 1.32
C ALA A 100 -4.66 4.51 0.34
N THR A 101 -3.37 4.19 0.34
CA THR A 101 -2.76 3.20 -0.56
C THR A 101 -2.68 1.80 0.04
N SER A 102 -3.05 1.63 1.31
CA SER A 102 -3.15 0.34 1.96
C SER A 102 -4.16 0.36 3.11
N VAL A 103 -4.72 -0.81 3.44
CA VAL A 103 -5.58 -0.97 4.62
C VAL A 103 -4.85 -0.51 5.88
N HIS A 104 -3.57 -0.87 6.02
CA HIS A 104 -2.77 -0.50 7.19
C HIS A 104 -2.57 1.02 7.30
N THR A 105 -2.38 1.72 6.18
CA THR A 105 -2.29 3.19 6.15
C THR A 105 -3.60 3.81 6.63
N LEU A 106 -4.74 3.31 6.16
CA LEU A 106 -6.05 3.80 6.56
C LEU A 106 -6.34 3.54 8.04
N THR A 107 -6.07 2.33 8.53
CA THR A 107 -6.23 1.98 9.95
C THR A 107 -5.34 2.86 10.83
N ASN A 108 -4.07 3.02 10.48
CA ASN A 108 -3.16 3.89 11.22
C ASN A 108 -3.64 5.34 11.23
N LEU A 109 -4.12 5.87 10.10
CA LEU A 109 -4.69 7.22 10.06
C LEU A 109 -5.86 7.35 11.04
N PHE A 110 -6.80 6.41 11.00
CA PHE A 110 -7.97 6.42 11.89
C PHE A 110 -7.60 6.32 13.38
N GLU A 111 -6.59 5.50 13.72
CA GLU A 111 -6.07 5.37 15.08
C GLU A 111 -5.38 6.65 15.58
N LEU A 112 -4.65 7.35 14.70
CA LEU A 112 -3.93 8.57 15.04
C LEU A 112 -4.85 9.78 15.27
N LEU A 113 -5.99 9.81 14.58
CA LEU A 113 -6.96 10.89 14.67
C LEU A 113 -7.70 10.87 16.02
N THR A 114 -8.01 12.05 16.54
CA THR A 114 -8.99 12.20 17.63
C THR A 114 -10.40 11.88 17.13
N GLU A 115 -11.40 11.89 18.01
CA GLU A 115 -12.79 11.69 17.56
C GLU A 115 -13.24 12.76 16.55
N ARG A 116 -12.76 14.01 16.70
CA ARG A 116 -12.99 15.07 15.70
C ARG A 116 -12.41 14.67 14.35
N GLY A 117 -11.16 14.23 14.31
CA GLY A 117 -10.51 13.79 13.08
C GLY A 117 -11.19 12.57 12.46
N ARG A 118 -11.70 11.64 13.28
CA ARG A 118 -12.46 10.47 12.79
C ARG A 118 -13.78 10.86 12.16
N GLU A 119 -14.54 11.77 12.76
CA GLU A 119 -15.75 12.30 12.12
C GLU A 119 -15.43 13.01 10.80
N LEU A 120 -14.39 13.84 10.76
CA LEU A 120 -13.93 14.48 9.52
C LEU A 120 -13.56 13.44 8.45
N LEU A 121 -12.82 12.38 8.82
CA LEU A 121 -12.46 11.29 7.91
C LEU A 121 -13.70 10.54 7.41
N ARG A 122 -14.71 10.32 8.26
CA ARG A 122 -15.94 9.61 7.87
C ARG A 122 -16.75 10.40 6.84
N ASP A 123 -16.69 11.73 6.90
CA ASP A 123 -17.42 12.63 5.99
C ASP A 123 -16.59 13.12 4.79
N THR A 124 -15.32 12.71 4.69
CA THR A 124 -14.45 13.11 3.58
C THR A 124 -14.30 11.97 2.57
N PRO A 125 -14.47 12.23 1.25
CA PRO A 125 -14.23 11.23 0.21
C PRO A 125 -12.86 10.55 0.35
N LEU A 126 -12.78 9.28 -0.02
CA LEU A 126 -11.55 8.49 0.06
C LEU A 126 -11.13 8.01 -1.34
N LEU A 127 -9.89 8.26 -1.74
CA LEU A 127 -9.26 7.66 -2.90
C LEU A 127 -8.46 6.41 -2.50
N ALA A 128 -8.76 5.27 -3.12
CA ALA A 128 -8.09 4.01 -2.84
C ALA A 128 -7.82 3.17 -4.10
N PRO A 129 -6.66 2.48 -4.21
CA PRO A 129 -6.33 1.68 -5.39
C PRO A 129 -6.90 0.25 -5.38
N SER A 130 -7.76 -0.11 -4.42
CA SER A 130 -8.35 -1.45 -4.38
C SER A 130 -9.64 -1.50 -3.57
N GLY A 131 -10.55 -2.40 -3.96
CA GLY A 131 -11.79 -2.67 -3.23
C GLY A 131 -11.57 -3.12 -1.78
N ARG A 132 -10.42 -3.75 -1.47
CA ARG A 132 -10.07 -4.14 -0.09
C ARG A 132 -9.92 -2.94 0.85
N ILE A 133 -9.39 -1.82 0.33
CA ILE A 133 -9.23 -0.59 1.12
C ILE A 133 -10.59 0.12 1.25
N ALA A 134 -11.39 0.14 0.19
CA ALA A 134 -12.76 0.66 0.25
C ALA A 134 -13.62 -0.10 1.28
N GLN A 135 -13.50 -1.44 1.32
CA GLN A 135 -14.17 -2.24 2.35
C GLN A 135 -13.70 -1.86 3.75
N ALA A 136 -12.38 -1.75 3.97
CA ALA A 136 -11.86 -1.33 5.28
C ALA A 136 -12.34 0.08 5.68
N ALA A 137 -12.51 0.99 4.72
CA ALA A 137 -13.09 2.31 4.97
C ALA A 137 -14.55 2.22 5.41
N SER A 138 -15.34 1.38 4.73
CA SER A 138 -16.72 1.09 5.13
C SER A 138 -16.79 0.50 6.55
N ASP A 139 -15.89 -0.42 6.88
CA ASP A 139 -15.84 -1.05 8.21
C ASP A 139 -15.47 -0.04 9.32
N LEU A 140 -14.72 1.02 8.98
CA LEU A 140 -14.42 2.15 9.85
C LEU A 140 -15.54 3.21 9.91
N GLY A 141 -16.62 3.01 9.17
CA GLY A 141 -17.78 3.90 9.14
C GLY A 141 -17.62 5.11 8.24
N VAL A 142 -16.73 5.07 7.24
CA VAL A 142 -16.65 6.13 6.22
C VAL A 142 -17.95 6.16 5.43
N ARG A 143 -18.60 7.32 5.44
CA ARG A 143 -19.91 7.58 4.81
C ARG A 143 -19.79 8.23 3.44
N ALA A 144 -18.73 9.00 3.25
CA ALA A 144 -18.45 9.65 1.97
C ALA A 144 -18.05 8.65 0.89
N GLU A 145 -18.06 9.11 -0.36
CA GLU A 145 -17.69 8.30 -1.53
C GLU A 145 -16.28 7.71 -1.40
N CYS A 146 -16.12 6.43 -1.75
CA CYS A 146 -14.81 5.83 -1.97
C CYS A 146 -14.52 5.74 -3.48
N VAL A 147 -13.65 6.60 -3.97
CA VAL A 147 -13.16 6.63 -5.34
C VAL A 147 -12.10 5.54 -5.54
N LEU A 148 -12.31 4.66 -6.51
CA LEU A 148 -11.38 3.58 -6.81
C LEU A 148 -10.44 3.95 -7.96
N ALA A 149 -9.13 3.95 -7.67
CA ALA A 149 -8.10 4.03 -8.70
C ALA A 149 -7.81 2.62 -9.28
N PRO A 150 -7.72 2.47 -10.61
CA PRO A 150 -7.45 1.17 -11.24
C PRO A 150 -6.10 0.52 -10.88
N ALA A 151 -5.12 1.34 -10.48
CA ALA A 151 -3.78 0.90 -10.13
C ALA A 151 -3.17 1.83 -9.05
N PRO A 152 -2.24 1.32 -8.23
CA PRO A 152 -1.65 2.07 -7.12
C PRO A 152 -0.45 2.96 -7.53
N ASP A 153 -0.15 3.09 -8.82
CA ASP A 153 0.92 3.95 -9.30
C ASP A 153 0.52 5.43 -9.31
N ASP A 154 1.52 6.32 -9.23
CA ASP A 154 1.31 7.76 -9.08
C ASP A 154 0.47 8.36 -10.22
N GLN A 155 0.73 7.96 -11.47
CA GLN A 155 0.03 8.49 -12.64
C GLN A 155 -1.46 8.14 -12.58
N THR A 156 -1.78 6.89 -12.25
CA THR A 156 -3.17 6.43 -12.13
C THR A 156 -3.89 7.08 -10.94
N MET A 157 -3.23 7.19 -9.78
CA MET A 157 -3.78 7.82 -8.60
C MET A 157 -4.09 9.31 -8.84
N VAL A 158 -3.15 10.06 -9.42
CA VAL A 158 -3.33 11.49 -9.74
C VAL A 158 -4.39 11.68 -10.82
N GLY A 159 -4.37 10.89 -11.90
CA GLY A 159 -5.38 10.98 -12.95
C GLY A 159 -6.80 10.68 -12.45
N THR A 160 -6.95 9.74 -11.51
CA THR A 160 -8.24 9.45 -10.86
C THR A 160 -8.69 10.63 -10.00
N LEU A 161 -7.76 11.25 -9.26
CA LEU A 161 -8.03 12.45 -8.46
C LEU A 161 -8.47 13.64 -9.32
N GLU A 162 -7.83 13.87 -10.46
CA GLU A 162 -8.21 14.93 -11.42
C GLU A 162 -9.63 14.73 -11.97
N GLN A 163 -9.97 13.49 -12.36
CA GLN A 163 -11.30 13.15 -12.87
C GLN A 163 -12.38 13.33 -11.80
N TRP A 164 -12.08 12.92 -10.56
CA TRP A 164 -12.99 13.15 -9.43
C TRP A 164 -13.20 14.64 -9.18
N HIS A 165 -12.12 15.43 -9.14
CA HIS A 165 -12.19 16.88 -8.90
C HIS A 165 -12.97 17.62 -9.99
N ALA A 166 -12.86 17.18 -11.25
CA ALA A 166 -13.62 17.74 -12.37
C ALA A 166 -15.13 17.46 -12.28
N ARG A 167 -15.54 16.37 -11.61
CA ARG A 167 -16.96 16.01 -11.39
C ARG A 167 -17.57 16.66 -10.15
N ALA A 168 -16.73 16.97 -9.17
CA ALA A 168 -17.15 17.59 -7.91
C ALA A 168 -17.41 19.11 -8.02
N ARG A 169 -17.06 19.72 -9.15
CA ARG A 169 -17.35 21.13 -9.51
C ARG A 169 -18.63 21.23 -10.33
#